data_AF-A0A6C0F396-F1
#
_entry.id   AF-A0A6C0F396-F1
#
_cell.length_a   1.000
_cell.length_b   1.000
_cell.length_c   1.000
_cell.angle_alpha   90.00
_cell.angle_beta   90.00
_cell.angle_gamma   90.00
#
_symmetry.space_group_name_H-M   'P 1'
#
loop_
_entity.id
_entity.type
_entity.pdbx_description
1 polymer ?
#
loop_
_entity_poly.entity_id
_entity_poly.type
_entity_poly.pdbx_seq_one_letter_code
_entity_poly.pdbx_strand_id
1 'polypeptide(L)' 'MKKLFGGKWSLKYKKSINCNRPKGFSQKQHCKYRNTRKNKK' A
#
# COMPACT_ATOMS: atom_id res chain seq x y z
N MET A 1 6.51 17.18 -16.99
CA MET A 1 5.33 16.45 -16.44
C MET A 1 5.81 15.19 -15.73
N LYS A 2 5.54 15.02 -14.42
CA LYS A 2 5.94 13.81 -13.68
C LYS A 2 5.01 12.65 -14.06
N LYS A 3 5.53 11.71 -14.85
CA LYS A 3 4.85 10.47 -15.25
C LYS A 3 4.63 9.62 -13.98
N LEU A 4 3.40 9.57 -13.48
CA LEU A 4 3.01 8.73 -12.35
C LEU A 4 2.99 7.27 -12.82
N PHE A 5 4.13 6.57 -12.72
CA PHE A 5 4.29 5.13 -12.95
C PHE A 5 3.58 4.26 -11.86
N GLY A 6 2.35 4.63 -11.49
CA GLY A 6 1.59 3.97 -10.43
C GLY A 6 0.11 3.93 -10.78
N GLY A 7 -0.29 2.95 -11.61
CA GLY A 7 -1.67 2.77 -12.01
C GLY A 7 -2.67 2.53 -10.85
N LYS A 8 -3.95 2.78 -11.21
CA LYS A 8 -5.28 2.45 -10.65
C LYS A 8 -5.58 2.63 -9.15
N TRP A 9 -4.64 3.10 -8.34
CA TRP A 9 -4.88 3.37 -6.91
C TRP A 9 -4.46 4.80 -6.58
N SER A 10 -5.43 5.61 -6.14
CA SER A 10 -5.13 6.94 -5.64
C SER A 10 -4.22 6.86 -4.41
N LEU A 11 -3.35 7.85 -4.24
CA LEU A 11 -2.49 7.94 -3.04
C LEU A 11 -3.32 7.97 -1.76
N LYS A 12 -4.48 8.62 -1.80
CA LYS A 12 -5.48 8.64 -0.72
C LYS A 12 -5.89 7.22 -0.34
N TYR A 13 -6.27 6.40 -1.34
CA TYR A 13 -6.69 5.03 -1.10
C TYR A 13 -5.57 4.14 -0.55
N LYS A 14 -4.34 4.26 -1.07
CA LYS A 14 -3.18 3.50 -0.53
C LYS A 14 -2.89 3.85 0.93
N LYS A 15 -2.99 5.14 1.30
CA LYS A 15 -2.76 5.61 2.67
C LYS A 15 -3.84 5.14 3.64
N SER A 16 -5.09 5.02 3.19
CA SER A 16 -6.22 4.60 4.02
C SER A 16 -6.33 3.08 4.24
N ILE A 17 -5.42 2.27 3.71
CA ILE A 17 -5.43 0.82 3.94
C ILE A 17 -5.08 0.54 5.41
N ASN A 18 -6.04 -0.01 6.15
CA ASN A 18 -5.85 -0.43 7.54
C ASN A 18 -5.24 -1.84 7.58
N CYS A 19 -3.98 -1.94 8.01
CA CYS A 19 -3.27 -3.21 8.12
C CYS A 19 -3.70 -4.08 9.31
N ASN A 20 -4.42 -3.52 10.28
CA ASN A 20 -4.99 -4.29 11.39
C ASN A 20 -6.24 -5.07 10.95
N ARG A 21 -6.92 -4.60 9.88
CA ARG A 21 -8.12 -5.25 9.35
C ARG A 21 -8.24 -5.10 7.83
N PRO A 22 -7.33 -5.73 7.05
CA PRO A 22 -7.29 -5.58 5.60
C PRO A 22 -8.51 -6.20 4.93
N LYS A 23 -9.18 -5.43 4.08
CA LYS A 23 -10.32 -5.85 3.25
C LYS A 23 -9.79 -6.56 1.99
N GLY A 24 -9.63 -7.88 2.11
CA GLY A 24 -9.27 -8.76 0.99
C GLY A 24 -7.77 -8.98 0.78
N PHE A 25 -7.45 -9.79 -0.23
CA PHE A 25 -6.09 -10.28 -0.48
C PHE A 25 -5.12 -9.17 -0.88
N SER A 26 -5.56 -8.23 -1.73
CA SER A 26 -4.73 -7.10 -2.21
C SER A 26 -4.23 -6.22 -1.06
N GLN A 27 -5.09 -5.93 -0.08
CA GLN A 27 -4.73 -5.14 1.10
C GLN A 27 -3.79 -5.92 2.04
N LYS A 28 -4.03 -7.23 2.23
CA LYS A 28 -3.13 -8.10 3.01
C LYS A 28 -1.71 -8.08 2.44
N GLN A 29 -1.56 -8.26 1.13
CA GLN A 29 -0.25 -8.21 0.47
C GLN A 29 0.40 -6.83 0.61
N HIS A 30 -0.35 -5.75 0.36
CA HIS A 30 0.17 -4.40 0.53
C HIS A 30 0.74 -4.13 1.93
N CYS A 31 0.06 -4.63 2.97
CA CYS A 31 0.52 -4.51 4.35
C CYS A 31 1.78 -5.33 4.65
N LYS A 32 1.88 -6.56 4.13
CA LYS A 32 3.09 -7.37 4.22
C LYS A 32 4.30 -6.64 3.62
N TYR A 33 4.15 -6.08 2.40
CA TYR A 33 5.19 -5.31 1.74
C TYR A 33 5.52 -3.96 2.42
N ARG A 34 4.58 -3.36 3.15
CA ARG A 34 4.85 -2.15 3.95
C ARG A 34 5.65 -2.46 5.21
N ASN A 35 5.35 -3.57 5.87
CA ASN A 35 6.06 -3.97 7.09
C ASN A 35 7.51 -4.37 6.80
N THR A 36 7.76 -5.07 5.70
CA THR A 36 9.14 -5.42 5.28
C THR A 36 9.99 -4.20 4.95
N ARG A 37 9.39 -3.10 4.47
CA ARG A 37 10.09 -1.83 4.22
C ARG A 37 10.32 -0.97 5.47
N LYS A 38 9.53 -1.14 6.53
CA LYS A 38 9.78 -0.43 7.81
C LYS A 38 11.01 -0.96 8.54
N ASN A 39 11.34 -2.24 8.37
CA ASN A 39 12.52 -2.88 8.98
C ASN A 39 13.84 -2.67 8.21
N LYS A 40 13.84 -1.93 7.09
CA LYS A 40 15.05 -1.48 6.39
C LYS A 40 15.32 0.01 6.67
N LYS A 41 15.28 0.39 7.94
CA LYS A 41 15.77 1.70 8.40
C LYS A 41 16.91 1.49 9.37
#